data_AF-A0A8J4XPJ7-F1
#
_entry.id   AF-A0A8J4XPJ7-F1
#
_cell.length_a   1.000
_cell.length_b   1.000
_cell.length_c   1.000
_cell.angle_alpha   90.00
_cell.angle_beta   90.00
_cell.angle_gamma   90.00
#
_symmetry.space_group_name_H-M   'P 1'
#
loop_
_entity.id
_entity.type
_entity.pdbx_description
1 polymer ?
#
loop_
_entity_poly.entity_id
_entity_poly.type
_entity_poly.pdbx_seq_one_letter_code
_entity_poly.pdbx_strand_id
1 'polypeptide(L)'
;MFNDSDDMRTGKAKAQLKNQLQVEMSSRNVLPKVKCRVLDGSAVLWAIHWPANGTVRDFVVNFKQYIQQKLTSSDVYLVFDRYQDFSTKSTTRCNRTTEASRVHRLALDTPLPHQKVVLTVSENKSQLMEIICEELTRDTTFHRDYTMIHKLVITSSNNTPVEISYGGVVIHREDMSTSHEETDCIIVQQVVTVATEYQVGVSVIADGTDVFILLLHHYFERQ
;
A
#
# COMPACT_ATOMS: atom_id res chain seq x y z
N MET A 1 15.57 7.12 15.67
CA MET A 1 16.20 8.22 14.91
C MET A 1 17.60 8.53 15.45
N PHE A 2 17.78 8.44 16.76
CA PHE A 2 19.08 8.53 17.43
C PHE A 2 19.68 7.14 17.68
N ASN A 3 21.00 7.03 17.85
CA ASN A 3 21.68 5.83 18.31
C ASN A 3 21.57 5.71 19.85
N ASP A 4 22.15 4.67 20.43
CA ASP A 4 22.08 4.45 21.89
C ASP A 4 22.88 5.50 22.70
N SER A 5 23.68 6.32 22.01
CA SER A 5 24.41 7.46 22.56
C SER A 5 23.67 8.79 22.39
N ASP A 6 22.41 8.76 21.93
CA ASP A 6 21.58 9.93 21.63
C ASP A 6 22.06 10.81 20.46
N ASP A 7 22.99 10.30 19.63
CA ASP A 7 23.41 10.98 18.40
C ASP A 7 22.46 10.65 17.25
N MET A 8 22.20 11.63 16.39
CA MET A 8 21.36 11.43 15.21
C MET A 8 22.01 10.42 14.25
N ARG A 9 21.28 9.35 13.89
CA ARG A 9 21.74 8.38 12.89
C ARG A 9 21.79 9.08 11.53
N THR A 10 22.96 9.04 10.87
CA THR A 10 23.18 9.66 9.56
C THR A 10 23.48 8.59 8.51
N GLY A 11 22.80 8.67 7.36
CA GLY A 11 23.04 7.84 6.19
C GLY A 11 23.28 8.72 4.97
N LYS A 12 24.29 8.40 4.15
CA LYS A 12 24.60 9.17 2.92
C LYS A 12 23.59 8.89 1.80
N ALA A 13 22.84 7.81 1.89
CA ALA A 13 21.76 7.43 0.98
C ALA A 13 20.54 6.92 1.76
N LYS A 14 19.34 7.10 1.19
CA LYS A 14 18.05 6.68 1.78
C LYS A 14 18.02 5.21 2.21
N ALA A 15 18.58 4.32 1.39
CA ALA A 15 18.68 2.89 1.70
C ALA A 15 19.57 2.59 2.92
N GLN A 16 20.66 3.35 3.10
CA GLN A 16 21.54 3.19 4.27
C GLN A 16 20.82 3.62 5.54
N LEU A 17 20.11 4.75 5.50
CA LEU A 17 19.31 5.22 6.64
C LEU A 17 18.20 4.22 6.97
N LYS A 18 17.51 3.67 5.97
CA LYS A 18 16.50 2.61 6.15
C LYS A 18 17.06 1.42 6.91
N ASN A 19 18.20 0.87 6.48
CA ASN A 19 18.83 -0.28 7.12
C ASN A 19 19.29 0.04 8.54
N GLN A 20 19.81 1.26 8.77
CA GLN A 20 20.18 1.71 10.12
C GLN A 20 18.97 1.89 11.03
N LEU A 21 17.82 2.29 10.51
CA LEU A 21 16.58 2.46 11.27
C LEU A 21 15.82 1.14 11.45
N GLN A 22 16.15 0.11 10.67
CA GLN A 22 15.55 -1.21 10.79
C GLN A 22 15.96 -1.82 12.13
N VAL A 23 15.03 -1.79 13.08
CA VAL A 23 15.16 -2.52 14.34
C VAL A 23 14.43 -3.84 14.17
N GLU A 24 15.09 -4.97 14.50
CA GLU A 24 14.39 -6.25 14.63
C GLU A 24 13.43 -6.17 15.82
N MET A 25 12.17 -5.82 15.55
CA MET A 25 11.12 -5.97 16.56
C MET A 25 10.87 -7.47 16.77
N SER A 26 11.50 -8.01 17.81
CA SER A 26 11.12 -9.30 18.37
C SER A 26 9.66 -9.25 18.78
N SER A 27 8.85 -10.23 18.35
CA SER A 27 7.40 -10.35 18.59
C SER A 27 6.98 -10.44 20.07
N ARG A 28 7.89 -10.17 21.02
CA ARG A 28 7.73 -10.33 22.47
C ARG A 28 7.17 -9.11 23.18
N ASN A 29 7.13 -7.95 22.54
CA ASN A 29 6.37 -6.82 23.06
C ASN A 29 4.97 -6.89 22.46
N VAL A 30 4.01 -7.27 23.28
CA VAL A 30 2.58 -7.34 22.94
C VAL A 30 2.14 -5.95 22.50
N LEU A 31 2.25 -5.66 21.20
CA LEU A 31 1.58 -4.51 20.62
C LEU A 31 0.10 -4.61 21.00
N PRO A 32 -0.56 -3.51 21.42
CA PRO A 32 -2.00 -3.53 21.62
C PRO A 32 -2.65 -4.14 20.39
N LYS A 33 -3.66 -5.00 20.58
CA LYS A 33 -4.36 -5.76 19.53
C LYS A 33 -4.56 -4.86 18.31
N VAL A 34 -3.72 -5.03 17.29
CA VAL A 34 -3.72 -4.20 16.07
C VAL A 34 -5.06 -4.42 15.40
N LYS A 35 -5.95 -3.44 15.48
CA LYS A 35 -7.29 -3.56 14.87
C LYS A 35 -7.28 -3.15 13.40
N CYS A 36 -6.29 -2.38 12.98
CA CYS A 36 -6.19 -1.85 11.63
C CYS A 36 -4.76 -1.93 11.08
N ARG A 37 -4.64 -2.31 9.80
CA ARG A 37 -3.41 -2.30 9.03
C ARG A 37 -3.55 -1.39 7.81
N VAL A 38 -2.66 -0.41 7.68
CA VAL A 38 -2.53 0.43 6.49
C VAL A 38 -1.36 -0.07 5.66
N LEU A 39 -1.61 -0.39 4.39
CA LEU A 39 -0.68 -1.03 3.47
C LEU A 39 -0.32 -0.08 2.33
N ASP A 40 0.98 0.10 2.11
CA ASP A 40 1.51 0.63 0.86
C ASP A 40 1.39 -0.44 -0.23
N GLY A 41 0.37 -0.30 -1.07
CA GLY A 41 0.09 -1.20 -2.18
C GLY A 41 1.25 -1.30 -3.16
N SER A 42 1.98 -0.20 -3.38
CA SER A 42 3.18 -0.17 -4.24
C SER A 42 4.29 -1.04 -3.67
N ALA A 43 4.51 -1.04 -2.35
CA ALA A 43 5.45 -1.93 -1.69
C ALA A 43 4.99 -3.39 -1.72
N VAL A 44 3.68 -3.63 -1.52
CA VAL A 44 3.08 -4.97 -1.54
C VAL A 44 3.28 -5.68 -2.89
N LEU A 45 3.23 -4.95 -4.01
CA LEU A 45 3.50 -5.49 -5.36
C LEU A 45 4.90 -6.12 -5.51
N TRP A 46 5.89 -5.61 -4.77
CA TRP A 46 7.25 -6.17 -4.78
C TRP A 46 7.41 -7.39 -3.88
N ALA A 47 6.57 -7.51 -2.84
CA ALA A 47 6.69 -8.54 -1.81
C ALA A 47 5.93 -9.83 -2.15
N ILE A 48 4.82 -9.74 -2.89
CA ILE A 48 4.02 -10.90 -3.26
C ILE A 48 4.76 -11.76 -4.29
N HIS A 49 4.63 -13.08 -4.15
CA HIS A 49 5.20 -14.04 -5.10
C HIS A 49 4.75 -13.72 -6.53
N TRP A 50 5.73 -13.53 -7.42
CA TRP A 50 5.53 -13.28 -8.84
C TRP A 50 5.59 -14.61 -9.62
N PRO A 51 4.47 -15.11 -10.18
CA PRO A 51 4.46 -16.35 -10.93
C PRO A 51 5.40 -16.32 -12.14
N ALA A 52 6.36 -17.24 -12.21
CA ALA A 52 7.38 -17.24 -13.27
C ALA A 52 6.81 -17.55 -14.67
N ASN A 53 5.83 -18.46 -14.75
CA ASN A 53 5.17 -18.88 -15.99
C ASN A 53 3.64 -18.73 -15.90
N GLY A 54 3.17 -17.77 -15.11
CA GLY A 54 1.75 -17.53 -14.89
C GLY A 54 1.19 -16.40 -15.74
N THR A 55 -0.08 -16.11 -15.49
CA THR A 55 -0.85 -15.00 -16.04
C THR A 55 -1.00 -13.89 -15.02
N VAL A 56 -1.50 -12.73 -15.45
CA VAL A 56 -1.88 -11.64 -14.54
C VAL A 56 -2.91 -12.12 -13.51
N ARG A 57 -3.85 -12.99 -13.91
CA ARG A 57 -4.82 -13.61 -12.99
C ARG A 57 -4.14 -14.37 -11.85
N ASP A 58 -3.11 -15.15 -12.13
CA ASP A 58 -2.40 -15.91 -11.09
C ASP A 58 -1.76 -14.98 -10.05
N PHE A 59 -1.21 -13.84 -10.50
CA PHE A 59 -0.69 -12.82 -9.58
C PHE A 59 -1.81 -12.16 -8.77
N VAL A 60 -2.95 -11.82 -9.39
CA VAL A 60 -4.11 -11.27 -8.69
C VAL A 60 -4.62 -12.23 -7.63
N VAL A 61 -4.63 -13.54 -7.89
CA VAL A 61 -4.99 -14.56 -6.89
C VAL A 61 -4.02 -14.53 -5.71
N ASN A 62 -2.71 -14.49 -5.95
CA ASN A 62 -1.71 -14.35 -4.89
C ASN A 62 -1.92 -13.06 -4.09
N PHE A 63 -2.30 -11.96 -4.75
CA PHE A 63 -2.60 -10.68 -4.11
C PHE A 63 -3.84 -10.76 -3.23
N LYS A 64 -4.93 -11.35 -3.72
CA LYS A 64 -6.16 -11.60 -2.94
C LYS A 64 -5.87 -12.45 -1.71
N GLN A 65 -5.08 -13.52 -1.86
CA GLN A 65 -4.66 -14.37 -0.74
C GLN A 65 -3.84 -13.58 0.30
N TYR A 66 -2.94 -12.69 -0.14
CA TYR A 66 -2.19 -11.84 0.77
C TYR A 66 -3.12 -10.91 1.58
N ILE A 67 -4.09 -10.26 0.92
CA ILE A 67 -5.08 -9.39 1.61
C ILE A 67 -5.97 -10.19 2.55
N GLN A 68 -6.46 -11.36 2.12
CA GLN A 68 -7.24 -12.28 2.94
C GLN A 68 -6.53 -12.59 4.26
N GLN A 69 -5.24 -12.95 4.23
CA GLN A 69 -4.48 -13.26 5.45
C GLN A 69 -4.37 -12.09 6.42
N LYS A 70 -4.49 -10.84 5.95
CA LYS A 70 -4.52 -9.66 6.84
C LYS A 70 -5.92 -9.44 7.41
N LEU A 71 -6.95 -9.62 6.58
CA LEU A 71 -8.35 -9.53 6.96
C LEU A 71 -8.79 -10.57 8.00
N THR A 72 -8.05 -11.67 8.22
CA THR A 72 -8.37 -12.61 9.31
C THR A 72 -8.13 -12.03 10.71
N SER A 73 -7.43 -10.91 10.84
CA SER A 73 -6.98 -10.37 12.14
C SER A 73 -7.24 -8.89 12.37
N SER A 74 -7.55 -8.13 11.32
CA SER A 74 -7.62 -6.67 11.37
C SER A 74 -8.31 -6.11 10.13
N ASP A 75 -8.86 -4.91 10.25
CA ASP A 75 -9.27 -4.10 9.10
C ASP A 75 -8.04 -3.77 8.24
N VAL A 76 -8.23 -3.69 6.93
CA VAL A 76 -7.16 -3.48 5.95
C VAL A 76 -7.45 -2.24 5.14
N TYR A 77 -6.51 -1.29 5.13
CA TYR A 77 -6.51 -0.10 4.29
C TYR A 77 -5.39 -0.25 3.26
N LEU A 78 -5.75 -0.52 2.01
CA LEU A 78 -4.83 -0.67 0.90
C LEU A 78 -4.73 0.65 0.13
N VAL A 79 -3.53 1.24 0.12
CA VAL A 79 -3.28 2.56 -0.48
C VAL A 79 -2.31 2.44 -1.65
N PHE A 80 -2.71 2.97 -2.79
CA PHE A 80 -1.93 2.98 -4.01
C PHE A 80 -1.54 4.41 -4.43
N ASP A 81 -0.51 4.53 -5.26
CA ASP A 81 -0.12 5.81 -5.86
C ASP A 81 -1.18 6.26 -6.86
N ARG A 82 -1.37 7.57 -7.00
CA ARG A 82 -2.19 8.13 -8.08
C ARG A 82 -1.31 8.54 -9.25
N TYR A 83 -1.57 7.91 -10.38
CA TYR A 83 -0.94 8.24 -11.65
C TYR A 83 -1.84 9.24 -12.39
N GLN A 84 -1.72 10.52 -12.05
CA GLN A 84 -2.38 11.61 -12.78
C GLN A 84 -1.47 12.15 -13.90
N ASP A 85 -2.07 12.47 -15.04
CA ASP A 85 -1.41 13.17 -16.13
C ASP A 85 -0.97 14.56 -15.67
N PHE A 86 0.21 15.01 -16.10
CA PHE A 86 0.80 16.32 -15.77
C PHE A 86 1.09 16.57 -14.28
N SER A 87 1.17 15.51 -13.48
CA SER A 87 1.67 15.55 -12.10
C SER A 87 3.05 16.21 -12.01
N THR A 88 3.34 16.92 -10.92
CA THR A 88 4.69 17.44 -10.62
C THR A 88 5.74 16.32 -10.51
N LYS A 89 5.31 15.05 -10.35
CA LYS A 89 6.17 13.87 -10.38
C LYS A 89 6.39 13.25 -11.75
N SER A 90 5.78 13.76 -12.82
CA SER A 90 5.96 13.26 -14.19
C SER A 90 7.44 13.18 -14.59
N THR A 91 8.22 14.20 -14.22
CA THR A 91 9.67 14.31 -14.51
C THR A 91 10.50 13.29 -13.73
N THR A 92 10.19 13.06 -12.45
CA THR A 92 10.92 12.04 -11.65
C THR A 92 10.54 10.62 -12.03
N ARG A 93 9.31 10.39 -12.51
CA ARG A 93 8.85 9.11 -13.09
C ARG A 93 9.59 8.81 -14.39
N CYS A 94 9.76 9.81 -15.26
CA CYS A 94 10.51 9.69 -16.52
C CYS A 94 11.98 9.28 -16.30
N ASN A 95 12.60 9.73 -15.21
CA ASN A 95 13.98 9.37 -14.89
C ASN A 95 14.15 7.91 -14.38
N ARG A 96 13.06 7.23 -13.99
CA ARG A 96 13.09 5.82 -13.55
C ARG A 96 12.81 4.83 -14.69
N THR A 97 12.24 5.30 -15.79
CA THR A 97 12.08 4.53 -17.02
C THR A 97 13.45 4.31 -17.67
N THR A 98 13.98 3.09 -17.56
CA THR A 98 15.14 2.64 -18.33
C THR A 98 14.81 2.58 -19.82
N GLU A 99 15.79 2.78 -20.70
CA GLU A 99 15.66 2.93 -22.16
C GLU A 99 14.89 1.82 -22.92
N ALA A 100 14.61 0.68 -22.27
CA ALA A 100 13.85 -0.45 -22.84
C ALA A 100 12.40 -0.57 -22.30
N SER A 101 11.72 0.54 -22.03
CA SER A 101 10.40 0.54 -21.38
C SER A 101 9.26 0.25 -22.36
N ARG A 102 9.08 -1.03 -22.73
CA ARG A 102 7.90 -1.45 -23.50
C ARG A 102 6.64 -1.35 -22.62
N VAL A 103 5.65 -0.61 -23.10
CA VAL A 103 4.30 -0.65 -22.51
C VAL A 103 3.63 -1.96 -22.94
N HIS A 104 3.23 -2.76 -21.95
CA HIS A 104 2.46 -3.97 -22.15
C HIS A 104 0.97 -3.64 -22.07
N ARG A 105 0.14 -4.41 -22.78
CA ARG A 105 -1.32 -4.39 -22.61
C ARG A 105 -1.66 -5.51 -21.63
N LEU A 106 -1.79 -5.18 -20.35
CA LEU A 106 -2.08 -6.17 -19.33
C LEU A 106 -3.58 -6.46 -19.31
N ALA A 107 -3.92 -7.75 -19.27
CA ALA A 107 -5.25 -8.25 -18.96
C ALA A 107 -5.13 -9.57 -18.18
N LEU A 108 -6.19 -10.02 -17.52
CA LEU A 108 -6.13 -11.17 -16.62
C LEU A 108 -5.56 -12.45 -17.25
N ASP A 109 -5.86 -12.69 -18.52
CA ASP A 109 -5.42 -13.86 -19.30
C ASP A 109 -4.05 -13.67 -19.98
N THR A 110 -3.47 -12.46 -19.93
CA THR A 110 -2.16 -12.22 -20.53
C THR A 110 -1.05 -12.89 -19.73
N PRO A 111 -0.01 -13.45 -20.40
CA PRO A 111 1.18 -13.92 -19.72
C PRO A 111 1.79 -12.80 -18.88
N LEU A 112 2.10 -13.09 -17.62
CA LEU A 112 2.62 -12.11 -16.69
C LEU A 112 4.06 -11.75 -17.10
N PRO A 113 4.35 -10.50 -17.53
CA PRO A 113 5.71 -10.11 -17.85
C PRO A 113 6.60 -10.15 -16.61
N HIS A 114 7.92 -10.09 -16.78
CA HIS A 114 8.84 -10.12 -15.65
C HIS A 114 8.58 -8.95 -14.68
N GLN A 115 8.61 -9.20 -13.36
CA GLN A 115 8.23 -8.24 -12.31
C GLN A 115 8.84 -6.85 -12.52
N LYS A 116 10.16 -6.78 -12.75
CA LYS A 116 10.84 -5.50 -12.98
C LYS A 116 10.28 -4.75 -14.20
N VAL A 117 9.94 -5.43 -15.29
CA VAL A 117 9.42 -4.81 -16.52
C VAL A 117 8.05 -4.17 -16.28
N VAL A 118 7.23 -4.78 -15.42
CA VAL A 118 5.92 -4.23 -15.06
C VAL A 118 6.06 -3.10 -14.04
N LEU A 119 6.80 -3.33 -12.95
CA LEU A 119 6.79 -2.43 -11.79
C LEU A 119 7.69 -1.19 -11.94
N THR A 120 8.63 -1.15 -12.90
CA THR A 120 9.46 0.04 -13.15
C THR A 120 8.89 0.96 -14.23
N VAL A 121 7.92 0.50 -15.03
CA VAL A 121 7.24 1.31 -16.04
C VAL A 121 5.90 1.78 -15.47
N SER A 122 5.77 3.09 -15.25
CA SER A 122 4.60 3.69 -14.57
C SER A 122 3.26 3.23 -15.19
N GLU A 123 3.18 3.16 -16.51
CA GLU A 123 1.95 2.75 -17.20
C GLU A 123 1.61 1.28 -16.97
N ASN A 124 2.59 0.38 -17.05
CA ASN A 124 2.39 -1.04 -16.79
C ASN A 124 1.97 -1.28 -15.33
N LYS A 125 2.64 -0.58 -14.39
CA LYS A 125 2.30 -0.63 -12.97
C LYS A 125 0.90 -0.09 -12.71
N SER A 126 0.52 1.02 -13.33
CA SER A 126 -0.82 1.61 -13.21
C SER A 126 -1.90 0.65 -13.71
N GLN A 127 -1.70 0.05 -14.91
CA GLN A 127 -2.61 -0.97 -15.45
C GLN A 127 -2.77 -2.15 -14.48
N LEU A 128 -1.67 -2.68 -13.94
CA LEU A 128 -1.72 -3.79 -12.99
C LEU A 128 -2.50 -3.42 -11.71
N MET A 129 -2.25 -2.22 -11.17
CA MET A 129 -2.94 -1.71 -9.99
C MET A 129 -4.45 -1.55 -10.22
N GLU A 130 -4.85 -1.06 -11.39
CA GLU A 130 -6.26 -0.95 -11.78
C GLU A 130 -6.93 -2.32 -11.85
N ILE A 131 -6.30 -3.30 -12.51
CA ILE A 131 -6.80 -4.68 -12.57
C ILE A 131 -6.97 -5.26 -11.15
N ILE A 132 -6.00 -5.06 -10.26
CA ILE A 132 -6.08 -5.54 -8.87
C ILE A 132 -7.24 -4.86 -8.12
N CYS A 133 -7.38 -3.54 -8.25
CA CYS A 133 -8.46 -2.81 -7.59
C CYS A 133 -9.83 -3.25 -8.11
N GLU A 134 -9.97 -3.42 -9.42
CA GLU A 134 -11.22 -3.91 -10.03
C GLU A 134 -11.56 -5.32 -9.51
N GLU A 135 -10.59 -6.22 -9.55
CA GLU A 135 -10.76 -7.60 -9.09
C GLU A 135 -11.05 -7.70 -7.59
N LEU A 136 -10.48 -6.82 -6.77
CA LEU A 136 -10.80 -6.74 -5.34
C LEU A 136 -12.17 -6.13 -5.09
N THR A 137 -12.64 -5.20 -5.93
CA THR A 137 -13.90 -4.47 -5.71
C THR A 137 -15.11 -5.20 -6.29
N ARG A 138 -14.91 -6.09 -7.27
CA ARG A 138 -16.01 -6.80 -7.97
C ARG A 138 -16.20 -8.25 -7.52
N ASP A 139 -15.25 -8.83 -6.79
CA ASP A 139 -15.31 -10.23 -6.37
C ASP A 139 -16.21 -10.44 -5.15
N THR A 140 -17.49 -10.65 -5.41
CA THR A 140 -18.52 -10.86 -4.39
C THR A 140 -18.29 -12.11 -3.53
N THR A 141 -17.60 -13.12 -4.07
CA THR A 141 -17.25 -14.33 -3.32
C THR A 141 -16.18 -14.00 -2.29
N PHE A 142 -15.13 -13.29 -2.70
CA PHE A 142 -14.10 -12.80 -1.80
C PHE A 142 -14.69 -11.91 -0.69
N HIS A 143 -15.64 -11.02 -1.00
CA HIS A 143 -16.25 -10.17 0.02
C HIS A 143 -17.05 -10.97 1.04
N ARG A 144 -17.95 -11.82 0.58
CA ARG A 144 -18.78 -12.63 1.47
C ARG A 144 -17.93 -13.47 2.41
N ASP A 145 -16.83 -14.01 1.92
CA ASP A 145 -16.01 -14.95 2.68
C ASP A 145 -15.02 -14.23 3.62
N TYR A 146 -14.58 -13.00 3.30
CA TYR A 146 -13.47 -12.34 4.01
C TYR A 146 -13.74 -10.93 4.55
N THR A 147 -14.86 -10.28 4.21
CA THR A 147 -15.19 -8.93 4.70
C THR A 147 -16.38 -8.89 5.66
N MET A 148 -16.77 -10.03 6.24
CA MET A 148 -17.87 -10.13 7.21
C MET A 148 -17.53 -9.51 8.57
N ILE A 149 -16.29 -9.71 9.04
CA ILE A 149 -15.83 -9.25 10.37
C ILE A 149 -14.95 -8.01 10.24
N HIS A 150 -14.02 -8.06 9.29
CA HIS A 150 -13.04 -7.01 9.04
C HIS A 150 -13.30 -6.35 7.70
N LYS A 151 -13.11 -5.04 7.62
CA LYS A 151 -13.34 -4.31 6.38
C LYS A 151 -12.08 -4.19 5.53
N LEU A 152 -12.28 -4.08 4.22
CA LEU A 152 -11.25 -3.72 3.25
C LEU A 152 -11.56 -2.32 2.72
N VAL A 153 -10.64 -1.37 2.91
CA VAL A 153 -10.71 -0.03 2.35
C VAL A 153 -9.64 0.11 1.28
N ILE A 154 -10.02 0.49 0.06
CA ILE A 154 -9.12 0.62 -1.09
C ILE A 154 -9.06 2.10 -1.48
N THR A 155 -7.84 2.62 -1.56
CA THR A 155 -7.57 3.97 -2.06
C THR A 155 -6.66 3.88 -3.27
N SER A 156 -7.21 4.19 -4.43
CA SER A 156 -6.54 4.07 -5.72
C SER A 156 -6.59 5.40 -6.48
N SER A 157 -6.89 5.37 -7.78
CA SER A 157 -6.95 6.53 -8.66
C SER A 157 -8.02 7.55 -8.25
N ASN A 158 -9.14 7.08 -7.68
CA ASN A 158 -10.22 7.95 -7.23
C ASN A 158 -9.86 8.69 -5.94
N ASN A 159 -10.35 9.92 -5.83
CA ASN A 159 -10.12 10.78 -4.66
C ASN A 159 -10.76 10.23 -3.38
N THR A 160 -11.89 9.51 -3.53
CA THR A 160 -12.67 8.95 -2.44
C THR A 160 -12.37 7.46 -2.30
N PRO A 161 -11.87 7.00 -1.13
CA PRO A 161 -11.67 5.59 -0.87
C PRO A 161 -12.96 4.78 -0.90
N VAL A 162 -12.85 3.52 -1.28
CA VAL A 162 -13.95 2.56 -1.30
C VAL A 162 -13.77 1.57 -0.17
N GLU A 163 -14.70 1.56 0.78
CA GLU A 163 -14.80 0.56 1.84
C GLU A 163 -15.71 -0.59 1.38
N ILE A 164 -15.28 -1.81 1.67
CA ILE A 164 -16.01 -3.06 1.46
C ILE A 164 -16.11 -3.75 2.82
N SER A 165 -17.33 -3.85 3.33
CA SER A 165 -17.61 -4.39 4.67
C SER A 165 -18.89 -5.23 4.67
N TYR A 166 -19.20 -5.88 5.79
CA TYR A 166 -20.41 -6.69 6.00
C TYR A 166 -20.69 -7.70 4.89
N GLY A 167 -19.64 -8.34 4.36
CA GLY A 167 -19.76 -9.38 3.34
C GLY A 167 -20.04 -8.88 1.92
N GLY A 168 -19.78 -7.61 1.62
CA GLY A 168 -19.89 -7.05 0.25
C GLY A 168 -20.65 -5.73 0.14
N VAL A 169 -21.00 -5.10 1.26
CA VAL A 169 -21.54 -3.74 1.26
C VAL A 169 -20.43 -2.76 0.87
N VAL A 170 -20.66 -2.01 -0.19
CA VAL A 170 -19.73 -1.00 -0.70
C VAL A 170 -20.12 0.38 -0.17
N ILE A 171 -19.18 1.06 0.48
CA ILE A 171 -19.35 2.38 1.10
C ILE A 171 -18.26 3.32 0.56
N HIS A 172 -18.65 4.48 0.04
CA HIS A 172 -17.70 5.53 -0.34
C HIS A 172 -17.33 6.36 0.91
N ARG A 173 -16.04 6.39 1.25
CA ARG A 173 -15.51 7.08 2.43
C ARG A 173 -15.19 8.54 2.12
N GLU A 174 -16.22 9.35 1.91
CA GLU A 174 -16.07 10.79 1.61
C GLU A 174 -15.33 11.55 2.71
N ASP A 175 -15.45 11.09 3.95
CA ASP A 175 -14.71 11.58 5.12
C ASP A 175 -13.19 11.37 5.02
N MET A 176 -12.76 10.44 4.17
CA MET A 176 -11.35 10.12 3.89
C MET A 176 -10.90 10.58 2.50
N SER A 177 -11.72 11.39 1.82
CA SER A 177 -11.37 11.93 0.52
C SER A 177 -10.09 12.77 0.62
N THR A 178 -9.27 12.69 -0.42
CA THR A 178 -8.01 13.41 -0.49
C THR A 178 -7.66 13.72 -1.93
N SER A 179 -6.96 14.83 -2.18
CA SER A 179 -6.39 15.18 -3.49
C SER A 179 -4.90 14.83 -3.58
N HIS A 180 -4.28 14.36 -2.49
CA HIS A 180 -2.89 13.92 -2.52
C HIS A 180 -2.69 12.80 -3.54
N GLU A 181 -1.60 12.87 -4.30
CA GLU A 181 -1.27 11.84 -5.29
C GLU A 181 -0.35 10.75 -4.72
N GLU A 182 0.45 11.10 -3.71
CA GLU A 182 1.54 10.27 -3.22
C GLU A 182 1.06 9.34 -2.10
N THR A 183 1.37 8.05 -2.24
CA THR A 183 0.95 7.03 -1.27
C THR A 183 1.42 7.33 0.15
N ASP A 184 2.60 7.91 0.33
CA ASP A 184 3.12 8.27 1.65
C ASP A 184 2.28 9.34 2.35
N CYS A 185 1.91 10.42 1.65
CA CYS A 185 0.99 11.42 2.16
C CYS A 185 -0.40 10.83 2.48
N ILE A 186 -0.93 10.01 1.57
CA ILE A 186 -2.26 9.39 1.75
C ILE A 186 -2.24 8.44 2.94
N ILE A 187 -1.23 7.58 3.08
CA ILE A 187 -1.08 6.67 4.23
C ILE A 187 -1.09 7.44 5.53
N VAL A 188 -0.31 8.51 5.64
CA VAL A 188 -0.23 9.33 6.87
C VAL A 188 -1.59 9.93 7.20
N GLN A 189 -2.28 10.51 6.22
CA GLN A 189 -3.64 11.03 6.41
C GLN A 189 -4.59 9.93 6.91
N GLN A 190 -4.59 8.76 6.30
CA GLN A 190 -5.47 7.66 6.70
C GLN A 190 -5.15 7.12 8.08
N VAL A 191 -3.87 6.96 8.41
CA VAL A 191 -3.43 6.53 9.75
C VAL A 191 -3.93 7.50 10.80
N VAL A 192 -3.80 8.81 10.55
CA VAL A 192 -4.29 9.86 11.45
C VAL A 192 -5.81 9.79 11.64
N THR A 193 -6.57 9.64 10.55
CA THR A 193 -8.04 9.53 10.61
C THR A 193 -8.46 8.28 11.38
N VAL A 194 -7.89 7.11 11.04
CA VAL A 194 -8.18 5.82 11.68
C VAL A 194 -7.79 5.84 13.16
N ALA A 195 -6.63 6.38 13.52
CA ALA A 195 -6.20 6.49 14.91
C ALA A 195 -7.18 7.33 15.75
N THR A 196 -7.75 8.38 15.14
CA THR A 196 -8.75 9.24 15.78
C THR A 196 -10.11 8.53 15.91
N GLU A 197 -10.54 7.78 14.88
CA GLU A 197 -11.80 7.04 14.86
C GLU A 197 -11.81 5.90 15.88
N TYR A 198 -10.74 5.11 15.93
CA TYR A 198 -10.72 3.85 16.69
C TYR A 198 -10.07 3.96 18.07
N GLN A 199 -9.26 5.00 18.34
CA GLN A 199 -8.40 5.08 19.54
C GLN A 199 -7.60 3.77 19.81
N VAL A 200 -7.15 3.11 18.75
CA VAL A 200 -6.47 1.80 18.81
C VAL A 200 -5.11 1.83 18.12
N GLY A 201 -4.33 0.76 18.33
CA GLY A 201 -3.10 0.53 17.60
C GLY A 201 -3.35 0.34 16.09
N VAL A 202 -2.73 1.20 15.29
CA VAL A 202 -2.67 1.13 13.83
C VAL A 202 -1.29 0.63 13.42
N SER A 203 -1.24 -0.42 12.59
CA SER A 203 0.01 -0.91 12.01
C SER A 203 0.14 -0.40 10.58
N VAL A 204 1.32 0.10 10.22
CA VAL A 204 1.63 0.58 8.87
C VAL A 204 2.68 -0.32 8.25
N ILE A 205 2.40 -0.82 7.04
CA ILE A 205 3.32 -1.63 6.25
C ILE A 205 3.69 -0.83 5.00
N ALA A 206 4.88 -0.24 5.00
CA ALA A 206 5.42 0.55 3.90
C ALA A 206 6.92 0.30 3.75
N ASP A 207 7.44 0.46 2.53
CA ASP A 207 8.89 0.31 2.27
C ASP A 207 9.65 1.64 2.39
N GLY A 208 8.96 2.75 2.11
CA GLY A 208 9.53 4.10 2.11
C GLY A 208 9.75 4.65 3.52
N THR A 209 10.95 5.19 3.77
CA THR A 209 11.28 5.87 5.03
C THR A 209 10.49 7.16 5.26
N ASP A 210 9.96 7.77 4.20
CA ASP A 210 9.24 9.05 4.27
C ASP A 210 7.95 8.90 5.08
N VAL A 211 7.25 7.78 4.93
CA VAL A 211 6.08 7.41 5.75
C VAL A 211 6.44 7.40 7.23
N PHE A 212 7.57 6.77 7.59
CA PHE A 212 8.01 6.69 8.98
C PHE A 212 8.33 8.08 9.56
N ILE A 213 9.03 8.93 8.80
CA ILE A 213 9.39 10.29 9.23
C ILE A 213 8.12 11.15 9.40
N LEU A 214 7.19 11.09 8.44
CA LEU A 214 5.93 11.84 8.50
C LEU A 214 5.05 11.40 9.67
N LEU A 215 4.98 10.09 9.95
CA LEU A 215 4.25 9.58 11.10
C LEU A 215 4.89 10.01 12.43
N LEU A 216 6.22 10.02 12.54
CA LEU A 216 6.91 10.54 13.71
C LEU A 216 6.62 12.03 13.92
N HIS A 217 6.68 12.83 12.86
CA HIS A 217 6.35 14.26 12.92
C HIS A 217 4.95 14.49 13.50
N HIS A 218 3.94 13.79 12.94
CA HIS A 218 2.56 13.90 13.45
C HIS A 218 2.39 13.37 14.89
N TYR A 219 3.17 12.39 15.30
CA TYR A 219 3.16 11.91 16.69
C TYR A 219 3.67 12.97 17.66
N PHE A 220 4.77 13.66 17.32
CA PHE A 220 5.36 14.67 18.20
C PHE A 220 4.58 16.00 18.21
N GLU A 221 3.99 16.43 17.09
CA GLU A 221 3.17 17.66 17.07
C GLU A 221 1.82 17.53 17.79
N ARG A 222 1.37 16.30 18.06
CA ARG A 222 0.08 16.03 18.74
C ARG A 222 0.23 15.69 20.22
N GLN A 223 1.44 15.78 20.78
CA GLN A 223 1.68 15.81 22.23
C GLN A 223 1.52 17.23 22.75
#